data_AF-A0A7S1WK81-F1
#
_entry.id   AF-A0A7S1WK81-F1
#
_cell.length_a   1.000
_cell.length_b   1.000
_cell.length_c   1.000
_cell.angle_alpha   90.00
_cell.angle_beta   90.00
_cell.angle_gamma   90.00
#
_symmetry.space_group_name_H-M   'P 1'
#
loop_
_entity.id
_entity.type
_entity.pdbx_description
1 polymer ?
#
loop_
_entity_poly.entity_id
_entity_poly.type
_entity_poly.pdbx_seq_one_letter_code
_entity_poly.pdbx_strand_id
1 'polypeptide(L)'
;RADFFCHVFRERGHFGAIEAQVWWGSESTPTRSHKDGATSLLHLAISLGGSRTVRIGTFEKPDSFGPSPWVYNRDDWARWQRFQHCDDSVPPGASQIMKENNVWDDEAWKEDDLRKVAMSAGDMYLSAPFIFEHGVMYDRCTRADPIIA
;
A
#
# COMPACT_ATOMS: atom_id res chain seq x y z
N ARG A 1 8.02 -1.74 -26.24
CA ARG A 1 6.93 -0.95 -25.61
C ARG A 1 7.54 -0.04 -24.55
N ALA A 2 8.13 1.09 -24.95
CA ALA A 2 8.86 2.01 -24.08
C ALA A 2 8.37 3.47 -24.23
N ASP A 3 7.11 3.67 -24.62
CA ASP A 3 6.60 5.00 -25.03
C ASP A 3 5.66 5.65 -24.00
N PHE A 4 5.26 4.96 -22.93
CA PHE A 4 4.33 5.58 -21.95
C PHE A 4 4.95 6.83 -21.30
N PHE A 5 6.15 6.72 -20.75
CA PHE A 5 6.84 7.87 -20.15
C PHE A 5 7.13 8.97 -21.17
N CYS A 6 7.66 8.60 -22.35
CA CYS A 6 7.92 9.57 -23.41
C CYS A 6 6.64 10.31 -23.82
N HIS A 7 5.51 9.62 -23.92
CA HIS A 7 4.22 10.21 -24.18
C HIS A 7 3.77 11.14 -23.04
N VAL A 8 3.81 10.70 -21.79
CA VAL A 8 3.48 11.54 -20.62
C VAL A 8 4.33 12.82 -20.60
N PHE A 9 5.64 12.72 -20.84
CA PHE A 9 6.51 13.89 -20.89
C PHE A 9 6.18 14.82 -22.08
N ARG A 10 5.90 14.26 -23.27
CA ARG A 10 5.53 15.05 -24.46
C ARG A 10 4.22 15.79 -24.27
N GLU A 11 3.23 15.12 -23.68
CA GLU A 11 1.90 15.69 -23.40
C GLU A 11 1.87 16.52 -22.11
N ARG A 12 3.03 16.72 -21.47
CA ARG A 12 3.16 17.48 -20.21
C ARG A 12 2.27 16.92 -19.09
N GLY A 13 2.09 15.60 -19.04
CA GLY A 13 1.46 14.95 -17.91
C GLY A 13 2.31 15.13 -16.65
N HIS A 14 1.63 15.20 -15.51
CA HIS A 14 2.25 15.47 -14.22
C HIS A 14 2.22 14.21 -13.34
N PHE A 15 3.35 13.89 -12.72
CA PHE A 15 3.42 12.94 -11.62
C PHE A 15 3.39 13.74 -10.31
N GLY A 16 2.58 13.32 -9.34
CA GLY A 16 2.54 13.95 -8.02
C GLY A 16 3.83 13.73 -7.23
N ALA A 17 4.37 12.51 -7.30
CA ALA A 17 5.64 12.12 -6.72
C ALA A 17 6.29 11.01 -7.55
N ILE A 18 7.62 10.88 -7.45
CA ILE A 18 8.38 9.74 -7.95
C ILE A 18 9.27 9.30 -6.79
N GLU A 19 9.12 8.04 -6.38
CA GLU A 19 9.90 7.45 -5.29
C GLU A 19 10.63 6.22 -5.81
N ALA A 20 11.89 6.09 -5.43
CA ALA A 20 12.70 4.92 -5.77
C ALA A 20 12.92 4.09 -4.50
N GLN A 21 12.65 2.80 -4.58
CA GLN A 21 12.83 1.86 -3.49
C GLN A 21 13.93 0.86 -3.88
N VAL A 22 14.94 0.74 -3.01
CA VAL A 22 16.03 -0.22 -3.20
C VAL A 22 16.14 -1.09 -1.96
N TRP A 23 16.09 -2.40 -2.15
CA TRP A 23 16.18 -3.38 -1.06
C TRP A 23 17.24 -4.43 -1.33
N TRP A 24 17.94 -4.84 -0.28
CA TRP A 24 18.80 -6.02 -0.24
C TRP A 24 18.80 -6.63 1.16
N GLY A 25 18.88 -7.96 1.28
CA GLY A 25 18.82 -8.65 2.57
C GLY A 25 18.80 -10.16 2.44
N SER A 26 19.35 -10.85 3.45
CA SER A 26 19.41 -12.32 3.48
C SER A 26 18.06 -13.00 3.69
N GLU A 27 17.06 -12.25 4.17
CA GLU A 27 15.73 -12.74 4.51
C GLU A 27 14.67 -11.96 3.73
N SER A 28 13.57 -12.65 3.41
CA SER A 28 12.39 -11.98 2.87
C SER A 28 11.79 -11.07 3.94
N THR A 29 11.47 -9.83 3.58
CA THR A 29 11.04 -8.81 4.53
C THR A 29 9.73 -8.17 4.08
N PRO A 30 8.65 -8.24 4.88
CA PRO A 30 7.41 -7.52 4.60
C PRO A 30 7.54 -6.05 4.98
N THR A 31 6.99 -5.17 4.15
CA THR A 31 6.65 -3.82 4.59
C THR A 31 5.47 -3.88 5.56
N ARG A 32 5.25 -2.82 6.33
CA ARG A 32 3.99 -2.67 7.05
C ARG A 32 2.82 -2.60 6.07
N SER A 33 1.68 -3.15 6.47
CA SER A 33 0.40 -2.86 5.82
C SER A 33 0.13 -1.37 5.97
N HIS A 34 -0.24 -0.70 4.89
CA HIS A 34 -0.61 0.71 4.91
C HIS A 34 -1.50 1.10 3.73
N LYS A 35 -2.06 2.31 3.84
CA LYS A 35 -2.53 3.12 2.72
C LYS A 35 -1.56 4.26 2.50
N ASP A 36 -1.37 4.64 1.26
CA ASP A 36 -0.56 5.80 0.94
C ASP A 36 -1.28 7.09 1.34
N GLY A 37 -0.49 8.14 1.60
CA GLY A 37 -1.05 9.49 1.71
C GLY A 37 -1.80 9.88 0.43
N ALA A 38 -2.76 10.80 0.55
CA ALA A 38 -3.53 11.31 -0.59
C ALA A 38 -2.70 12.26 -1.48
N THR A 39 -1.50 11.84 -1.89
CA THR A 39 -0.59 12.58 -2.77
C THR A 39 -1.02 12.47 -4.23
N SER A 40 -1.69 11.39 -4.62
CA SER A 40 -2.30 11.25 -5.94
C SER A 40 -3.44 10.21 -5.95
N LEU A 41 -4.27 10.25 -7.01
CA LEU A 41 -5.35 9.28 -7.20
C LEU A 41 -4.81 7.90 -7.64
N LEU A 42 -3.72 7.87 -8.41
CA LEU A 42 -3.16 6.68 -9.03
C LEU A 42 -1.65 6.64 -8.87
N HIS A 43 -1.12 5.52 -8.39
CA HIS A 43 0.31 5.26 -8.26
C HIS A 43 0.72 4.21 -9.30
N LEU A 44 1.72 4.55 -10.11
CA LEU A 44 2.36 3.61 -11.03
C LEU A 44 3.65 3.11 -10.38
N ALA A 45 3.75 1.81 -10.18
CA ALA A 45 4.96 1.17 -9.69
C ALA A 45 5.57 0.28 -10.77
N ILE A 46 6.90 0.28 -10.87
CA ILE A 46 7.64 -0.47 -11.89
C ILE A 46 8.79 -1.19 -11.20
N SER A 47 8.84 -2.50 -11.34
CA SER A 47 9.99 -3.27 -10.86
C SER A 47 11.13 -3.19 -11.88
N LEU A 48 12.30 -2.70 -11.46
CA LEU A 48 13.50 -2.58 -12.27
C LEU A 48 14.54 -3.68 -12.00
N GLY A 49 14.42 -4.39 -10.87
CA GLY A 49 15.32 -5.47 -10.48
C GLY A 49 14.73 -6.34 -9.37
N GLY A 50 15.23 -7.57 -9.25
CA GLY A 50 14.81 -8.54 -8.24
C GLY A 50 13.37 -9.05 -8.38
N SER A 51 12.86 -9.64 -7.29
CA SER A 51 11.52 -10.21 -7.16
C SER A 51 10.85 -9.73 -5.88
N ARG A 52 9.55 -9.46 -5.95
CA ARG A 52 8.73 -9.08 -4.79
C ARG A 52 7.30 -9.55 -4.98
N THR A 53 6.53 -9.62 -3.89
CA THR A 53 5.09 -9.88 -3.93
C THR A 53 4.34 -8.68 -3.37
N VAL A 54 3.37 -8.16 -4.10
CA VAL A 54 2.46 -7.13 -3.62
C VAL A 54 1.20 -7.82 -3.11
N ARG A 55 0.77 -7.50 -1.88
CA ARG A 55 -0.54 -7.87 -1.35
C ARG A 55 -1.43 -6.65 -1.31
N ILE A 56 -2.65 -6.77 -1.81
CA ILE A 56 -3.63 -5.69 -1.87
C ILE A 56 -4.96 -6.21 -1.34
N GLY A 57 -5.48 -5.52 -0.34
CA GLY A 57 -6.84 -5.70 0.15
C GLY A 57 -7.85 -5.06 -0.79
N THR A 58 -8.87 -5.82 -1.19
CA THR A 58 -9.97 -5.40 -2.05
C THR A 58 -11.29 -5.50 -1.30
N PHE A 59 -12.32 -4.80 -1.78
CA PHE A 59 -13.66 -4.83 -1.18
C PHE A 59 -14.64 -5.49 -2.14
N GLU A 60 -15.39 -6.47 -1.66
CA GLU A 60 -16.38 -7.25 -2.42
C GLU A 60 -17.50 -6.40 -3.06
N LYS A 61 -17.84 -5.23 -2.48
CA LYS A 61 -18.96 -4.41 -2.97
C LYS A 61 -18.62 -2.91 -3.05
N PRO A 62 -18.93 -2.22 -4.17
CA PRO A 62 -18.90 -0.76 -4.26
C PRO A 62 -19.72 -0.07 -3.15
N ASP A 63 -20.76 -0.72 -2.65
CA ASP A 63 -21.67 -0.14 -1.64
C ASP A 63 -21.23 -0.46 -0.19
N SER A 64 -20.15 -1.23 -0.02
CA SER A 64 -19.58 -1.55 1.29
C SER A 64 -18.57 -0.52 1.79
N PHE A 65 -18.37 0.58 1.05
CA PHE A 65 -18.02 1.84 1.66
C PHE A 65 -19.20 2.26 2.55
N GLY A 66 -19.28 1.68 3.75
CA GLY A 66 -19.89 2.39 4.88
C GLY A 66 -19.33 3.81 4.91
N PRO A 67 -20.07 4.80 5.46
CA PRO A 67 -19.68 6.21 5.39
C PRO A 67 -18.19 6.30 5.65
N SER A 68 -17.47 6.74 4.61
CA SER A 68 -16.04 6.95 4.69
C SER A 68 -15.77 7.66 6.02
N PRO A 69 -14.89 7.12 6.88
CA PRO A 69 -14.59 7.78 8.17
C PRO A 69 -13.99 9.18 7.97
N TRP A 70 -13.75 9.58 6.72
CA TRP A 70 -13.25 10.88 6.29
C TRP A 70 -14.34 11.96 6.09
N VAL A 71 -15.56 11.79 6.60
CA VAL A 71 -16.36 12.97 6.98
C VAL A 71 -15.70 13.59 8.20
N TYR A 72 -14.63 14.35 7.96
CA TYR A 72 -13.81 15.00 8.99
C TYR A 72 -14.67 15.96 9.82
N ASN A 73 -15.00 15.58 11.05
CA ASN A 73 -15.17 16.58 12.11
C ASN A 73 -13.76 17.00 12.57
N ARG A 74 -13.53 18.32 12.65
CA ARG A 74 -12.29 18.94 13.12
C ARG A 74 -11.81 18.40 14.48
N ASP A 75 -12.73 17.90 15.31
CA ASP A 75 -12.43 17.38 16.65
C ASP A 75 -11.77 15.99 16.64
N ASP A 76 -11.88 15.20 15.57
CA ASP A 76 -11.30 13.85 15.50
C ASP A 76 -9.79 13.83 15.26
N TRP A 77 -9.21 14.91 14.68
CA TRP A 77 -7.77 15.03 14.44
C TRP A 77 -6.96 15.04 15.75
N ALA A 78 -7.43 15.76 16.77
CA ALA A 78 -6.79 15.82 18.09
C ALA A 78 -6.93 14.52 18.90
N ARG A 79 -7.80 13.61 18.45
CA ARG A 79 -7.98 12.27 19.02
C ARG A 79 -7.03 11.27 18.38
N TRP A 80 -6.85 11.34 17.07
CA TRP A 80 -5.93 10.47 16.31
C TRP A 80 -4.46 10.64 16.69
N GLN A 81 -3.99 11.86 16.96
CA GLN A 81 -2.60 12.07 17.43
C GLN A 81 -2.29 11.37 18.77
N ARG A 82 -3.32 11.04 19.57
CA ARG A 82 -3.15 10.26 20.81
C ARG A 82 -3.06 8.75 20.59
N PHE A 83 -3.51 8.24 19.44
CA PHE A 83 -3.53 6.80 19.14
C PHE A 83 -2.25 6.29 18.44
N GLN A 84 -1.34 7.16 17.98
CA GLN A 84 -0.03 6.74 17.45
C GLN A 84 0.95 6.28 18.54
N HIS A 85 0.63 6.49 19.81
CA HIS A 85 1.28 5.83 20.92
C HIS A 85 0.43 4.62 21.31
N CYS A 86 0.85 3.44 20.86
CA CYS A 86 0.26 2.17 21.25
C CYS A 86 0.46 1.97 22.75
N ASP A 87 -0.54 2.38 23.54
CA ASP A 87 -0.72 1.93 24.91
C ASP A 87 -1.89 0.93 24.91
N ASP A 88 -1.67 -0.25 25.47
CA ASP A 88 -2.60 -1.38 25.53
C ASP A 88 -3.84 -1.09 26.41
N SER A 89 -4.07 0.16 26.81
CA SER A 89 -5.08 0.61 27.77
C SER A 89 -6.42 1.00 27.13
N VAL A 90 -6.71 0.56 25.89
CA VAL A 90 -8.01 0.84 25.24
C VAL A 90 -9.14 0.09 25.96
N PRO A 91 -10.21 0.78 26.41
CA PRO A 91 -11.33 0.13 27.10
C PRO A 91 -11.97 -0.96 26.24
N PRO A 92 -12.38 -2.11 26.83
CA PRO A 92 -13.11 -3.14 26.10
C PRO A 92 -14.43 -2.54 25.61
N GLY A 93 -14.52 -2.31 24.30
CA GLY A 93 -15.69 -1.72 23.63
C GLY A 93 -15.42 -0.47 22.77
N ALA A 94 -14.28 0.23 22.96
CA ALA A 94 -13.92 1.39 22.12
C ALA A 94 -13.09 1.02 20.86
N SER A 95 -12.63 -0.23 20.78
CA SER A 95 -11.70 -0.75 19.77
C SER A 95 -12.33 -1.14 18.42
N GLN A 96 -13.65 -1.01 18.25
CA GLN A 96 -14.30 -1.35 16.97
C GLN A 96 -14.27 -0.23 15.92
N ILE A 97 -13.57 0.87 16.21
CA ILE A 97 -13.26 1.89 15.21
C ILE A 97 -12.13 1.34 14.33
N MET A 98 -12.55 0.62 13.29
CA MET A 98 -11.79 0.20 12.10
C MET A 98 -10.32 -0.13 12.37
N LYS A 99 -10.07 -1.32 12.91
CA LYS A 99 -8.74 -1.93 12.82
C LYS A 99 -8.39 -1.97 11.33
N GLU A 100 -7.33 -1.29 10.92
CA GLU A 100 -6.79 -1.43 9.58
C GLU A 100 -6.49 -2.93 9.38
N ASN A 101 -7.11 -3.54 8.38
CA ASN A 101 -6.94 -4.97 8.12
C ASN A 101 -5.52 -5.19 7.62
N ASN A 102 -4.64 -5.74 8.44
CA ASN A 102 -3.27 -6.02 8.04
C ASN A 102 -3.27 -7.00 6.86
N VAL A 103 -2.72 -6.63 5.70
CA VAL A 103 -2.68 -7.52 4.50
C VAL A 103 -1.80 -8.76 4.70
N TRP A 104 -1.05 -8.83 5.79
CA TRP A 104 -0.27 -10.01 6.20
C TRP A 104 -1.02 -10.95 7.14
N ASP A 105 -2.18 -10.54 7.65
CA ASP A 105 -3.04 -11.36 8.51
C ASP A 105 -4.13 -12.02 7.66
N ASP A 106 -3.91 -13.28 7.28
CA ASP A 106 -4.84 -14.02 6.41
C ASP A 106 -6.23 -14.22 7.05
N GLU A 107 -6.34 -14.19 8.39
CA GLU A 107 -7.61 -14.32 9.10
C GLU A 107 -8.44 -13.02 9.07
N ALA A 108 -7.78 -11.88 8.84
CA ALA A 108 -8.43 -10.58 8.72
C ALA A 108 -9.16 -10.36 7.38
N TRP A 109 -8.95 -11.26 6.41
CA TRP A 109 -9.49 -11.13 5.05
C TRP A 109 -10.29 -12.36 4.65
N LYS A 110 -11.34 -12.16 3.86
CA LYS A 110 -11.92 -13.26 3.10
C LYS A 110 -10.94 -13.65 1.99
N GLU A 111 -10.91 -14.93 1.62
CA GLU A 111 -9.95 -15.46 0.64
C GLU A 111 -9.96 -14.69 -0.69
N ASP A 112 -11.14 -14.28 -1.16
CA ASP A 112 -11.32 -13.54 -2.42
C ASP A 112 -11.00 -12.03 -2.33
N ASP A 113 -10.95 -11.49 -1.12
CA ASP A 113 -10.72 -10.06 -0.88
C ASP A 113 -9.23 -9.71 -0.86
N LEU A 114 -8.33 -10.69 -0.88
CA LEU A 114 -6.88 -10.45 -0.77
C LEU A 114 -6.13 -10.90 -2.02
N ARG A 115 -5.67 -9.92 -2.80
CA ARG A 115 -4.92 -10.16 -4.04
C ARG A 115 -3.43 -10.24 -3.76
N LYS A 116 -2.79 -11.30 -4.28
CA LYS A 116 -1.33 -11.49 -4.28
C LYS A 116 -0.82 -11.35 -5.71
N VAL A 117 0.11 -10.44 -5.95
CA VAL A 117 0.69 -10.18 -7.28
C VAL A 117 2.20 -10.37 -7.18
N ALA A 118 2.72 -11.40 -7.84
CA ALA A 118 4.16 -11.58 -8.00
C ALA A 118 4.69 -10.57 -9.03
N MET A 119 5.82 -9.95 -8.70
CA MET A 119 6.43 -8.87 -9.48
C MET A 119 7.91 -9.16 -9.67
N SER A 120 8.37 -9.05 -10.91
CA SER A 120 9.74 -9.24 -11.36
C SER A 120 10.22 -8.04 -12.18
N ALA A 121 11.51 -8.00 -12.55
CA ALA A 121 12.05 -6.93 -13.37
C ALA A 121 11.28 -6.77 -14.71
N GLY A 122 10.77 -5.56 -14.96
CA GLY A 122 9.93 -5.22 -16.11
C GLY A 122 8.42 -5.22 -15.82
N ASP A 123 7.98 -5.84 -14.72
CA ASP A 123 6.58 -5.81 -14.32
C ASP A 123 6.16 -4.43 -13.80
N MET A 124 4.91 -4.08 -14.04
CA MET A 124 4.32 -2.82 -13.59
C MET A 124 2.91 -3.05 -13.05
N TYR A 125 2.51 -2.25 -12.08
CA TYR A 125 1.12 -2.19 -11.64
C TYR A 125 0.69 -0.73 -11.42
N LEU A 126 -0.60 -0.50 -11.62
CA LEU A 126 -1.27 0.77 -11.34
C LEU A 126 -2.27 0.52 -10.22
N SER A 127 -2.15 1.25 -9.11
CA SER A 127 -3.05 1.15 -7.97
C SER A 127 -3.58 2.51 -7.54
N ALA A 128 -4.64 2.51 -6.73
CA ALA A 128 -5.10 3.67 -5.97
C ALA A 128 -4.79 3.43 -4.47
N PRO A 129 -3.52 3.54 -4.05
CA PRO A 129 -3.07 3.05 -2.74
C PRO A 129 -3.58 3.88 -1.57
N PHE A 130 -4.17 5.06 -1.80
CA PHE A 130 -4.90 5.79 -0.76
C PHE A 130 -6.26 5.13 -0.43
N ILE A 131 -6.82 4.32 -1.35
CA ILE A 131 -8.10 3.62 -1.17
C ILE A 131 -7.86 2.24 -0.57
N PHE A 132 -6.90 1.51 -1.13
CA PHE A 132 -6.67 0.11 -0.83
C PHE A 132 -5.51 -0.07 0.14
N GLU A 133 -5.76 -0.85 1.17
CA GLU A 133 -4.72 -1.33 2.07
C GLU A 133 -3.77 -2.26 1.30
N HIS A 134 -2.47 -2.05 1.44
CA HIS A 134 -1.49 -2.85 0.71
C HIS A 134 -0.16 -3.01 1.46
N GLY A 135 0.65 -3.94 0.97
CA GLY A 135 1.97 -4.23 1.49
C GLY A 135 2.83 -4.95 0.46
N VAL A 136 4.14 -4.83 0.59
CA VAL A 136 5.12 -5.44 -0.30
C VAL A 136 5.98 -6.42 0.50
N MET A 137 6.12 -7.64 0.01
CA MET A 137 7.10 -8.61 0.48
C MET A 137 8.29 -8.53 -0.46
N TYR A 138 9.43 -8.07 0.04
CA TYR A 138 10.68 -8.13 -0.69
C TYR A 138 11.29 -9.51 -0.50
N ASP A 139 11.62 -10.19 -1.59
CA ASP A 139 12.31 -11.47 -1.50
C ASP A 139 13.76 -11.28 -1.02
N ARG A 140 14.35 -12.37 -0.51
CA ARG A 140 15.79 -12.39 -0.23
C ARG A 140 16.58 -12.00 -1.48
N CYS A 141 17.57 -11.13 -1.32
CA CYS A 141 18.39 -10.63 -2.41
C CYS A 141 19.74 -10.15 -1.89
N THR A 142 20.71 -10.03 -2.79
CA THR A 142 22.07 -9.60 -2.41
C THR A 142 22.29 -8.16 -2.81
N ARG A 143 23.32 -7.53 -2.25
CA ARG A 143 23.70 -6.17 -2.69
C ARG A 143 24.15 -6.11 -4.16
N ALA A 144 24.61 -7.23 -4.73
CA ALA A 144 25.01 -7.32 -6.13
C ALA A 144 23.81 -7.49 -7.08
N ASP A 145 22.67 -7.93 -6.56
CA ASP A 145 21.41 -8.13 -7.30
C ASP A 145 20.24 -7.67 -6.42
N PRO A 146 20.08 -6.35 -6.22
CA PRO A 146 19.07 -5.79 -5.32
C PRO A 146 17.68 -5.78 -5.98
N ILE A 147 16.64 -5.71 -5.15
CA ILE A 147 15.32 -5.34 -5.64
C ILE A 147 15.29 -3.83 -5.85
N ILE A 148 14.85 -3.40 -7.03
CA ILE A 148 14.72 -1.99 -7.40
C ILE A 148 13.31 -1.77 -7.91
N ALA A 149 12.63 -0.75 -7.40
CA ALA A 149 11.25 -0.42 -7.72
C ALA A 149 10.93 1.07 -7.67
#